data_AF-A0A4Z2JBF2-F1
#
_entry.id   AF-A0A4Z2JBF2-F1
#
_cell.length_a   1.000
_cell.length_b   1.000
_cell.length_c   1.000
_cell.angle_alpha   90.00
_cell.angle_beta   90.00
_cell.angle_gamma   90.00
#
_symmetry.space_group_name_H-M   'P 1'
#
loop_
_entity.id
_entity.type
_entity.pdbx_description
1 polymer ?
#
loop_
_entity_poly.entity_id
_entity_poly.type
_entity_poly.pdbx_seq_one_letter_code
_entity_poly.pdbx_strand_id
1 'polypeptide(L)'
;MTFYDGIYPFYPLQRTSFIFSGRLLTIILVFLVLAASLLLILPGIRGKSRLFWLCRIIISLFIGVVIVALNFTNDWAEAKMTTNATYKSFSNAVVNADIGLHVGLYGINVTLKGNPVVQFNETINYNEMFSWHDTMEEEYKDALEKGLPNPILYIAEKFTLSSPCGLIFQYRYSGRYASATLWTAFCCWMLANILFSMPVILYAGYMMTATAAFIFFSMASFSTIMNAPQCVFAIGTDSFEIEYSHSFWLALATGNGEKLHIHSMWFGP
;
A
#
# COMPACT_ATOMS: atom_id res chain seq x y z
N MET A 1 -12.31 11.17 -47.86
CA MET A 1 -12.78 11.60 -46.53
C MET A 1 -11.73 11.20 -45.52
N THR A 2 -10.94 12.15 -45.04
CA THR A 2 -10.15 11.93 -43.82
C THR A 2 -11.13 11.81 -42.67
N PHE A 3 -10.94 10.82 -41.79
CA PHE A 3 -11.93 10.39 -40.79
C PHE A 3 -12.35 11.48 -39.78
N TYR A 4 -11.69 12.64 -39.77
CA TYR A 4 -11.96 13.78 -38.90
C TYR A 4 -11.73 15.09 -39.68
N ASP A 5 -12.75 15.93 -39.76
CA ASP A 5 -12.82 17.20 -40.50
C ASP A 5 -11.91 18.30 -39.90
N GLY A 6 -10.59 18.10 -39.88
CA GLY A 6 -9.62 19.15 -39.54
C GLY A 6 -9.65 19.67 -38.10
N ILE A 7 -10.39 19.02 -37.19
CA ILE A 7 -10.45 19.40 -35.78
C ILE A 7 -9.28 18.75 -35.03
N TYR A 8 -8.33 19.58 -34.58
CA TYR A 8 -7.19 19.16 -33.77
C TYR A 8 -7.31 19.73 -32.35
N PRO A 9 -6.98 18.96 -31.29
CA PRO A 9 -6.53 17.56 -31.31
C PRO A 9 -7.70 16.57 -31.49
N PHE A 10 -7.46 15.51 -32.27
CA PHE A 10 -8.46 14.46 -32.57
C PHE A 10 -8.95 13.70 -31.33
N TYR A 11 -8.10 13.61 -30.31
CA TYR A 11 -8.45 13.10 -28.99
C TYR A 11 -8.14 14.21 -27.99
N PRO A 12 -9.14 15.00 -27.55
CA PRO A 12 -8.92 15.92 -26.44
C PRO A 12 -8.41 15.10 -25.25
N LEU A 13 -7.34 15.58 -24.62
CA LEU A 13 -6.66 14.86 -23.54
C LEU A 13 -7.57 14.82 -22.31
N GLN A 14 -8.46 13.84 -22.25
CA GLN A 14 -9.27 13.61 -21.07
C GLN A 14 -8.42 12.80 -20.09
N ARG A 15 -7.73 13.51 -19.17
CA ARG A 15 -7.00 12.87 -18.08
C ARG A 15 -8.01 12.20 -17.14
N THR A 16 -8.29 10.93 -17.36
CA THR A 16 -9.03 10.12 -16.39
C THR A 16 -8.06 9.68 -15.30
N SER A 17 -8.23 10.17 -14.08
CA SER A 17 -7.50 9.69 -12.92
C SER A 17 -7.84 8.22 -12.69
N PHE A 18 -6.83 7.34 -12.71
CA PHE A 18 -7.03 5.93 -12.40
C PHE A 18 -7.25 5.77 -10.89
N ILE A 19 -8.35 5.10 -10.50
CA ILE A 19 -8.83 5.03 -9.11
C ILE A 19 -7.91 4.16 -8.23
N PHE A 20 -7.22 3.19 -8.82
CA PHE A 20 -6.35 2.24 -8.11
C PHE A 20 -4.88 2.47 -8.43
N SER A 21 -3.97 2.09 -7.54
CA SER A 21 -2.55 2.02 -7.91
C SER A 21 -2.35 0.98 -9.02
N GLY A 22 -1.73 1.36 -10.13
CA GLY A 22 -1.46 0.45 -11.25
C GLY A 22 -0.68 -0.81 -10.82
N ARG A 23 0.22 -0.68 -9.83
CA ARG A 23 0.98 -1.80 -9.26
C ARG A 23 0.09 -2.79 -8.51
N LEU A 24 -0.87 -2.31 -7.71
CA LEU A 24 -1.80 -3.20 -7.01
C LEU A 24 -2.73 -3.94 -7.99
N LEU A 25 -3.17 -3.24 -9.04
CA LEU A 25 -4.00 -3.84 -10.09
C LEU A 25 -3.27 -4.98 -10.81
N THR A 26 -2.01 -4.78 -11.20
CA THR A 26 -1.25 -5.84 -11.89
C THR A 26 -1.07 -7.06 -11.00
N ILE A 27 -0.81 -6.88 -9.71
CA ILE A 27 -0.73 -7.98 -8.73
C ILE A 27 -2.06 -8.75 -8.67
N ILE A 28 -3.18 -8.05 -8.48
CA ILE A 28 -4.52 -8.67 -8.41
C ILE A 28 -4.82 -9.46 -9.69
N LEU A 29 -4.52 -8.90 -10.87
CA LEU A 29 -4.75 -9.56 -12.15
C LEU A 29 -3.92 -10.84 -12.31
N VAL A 30 -2.62 -10.80 -11.99
CA VAL A 30 -1.74 -11.97 -12.08
C VAL A 30 -2.26 -13.11 -11.22
N PHE A 31 -2.64 -12.82 -9.98
CA PHE A 31 -3.18 -13.84 -9.08
C PHE A 31 -4.59 -14.31 -9.45
N LEU A 32 -5.44 -13.45 -10.01
CA LEU A 32 -6.74 -13.87 -10.56
C LEU A 32 -6.59 -14.84 -11.72
N VAL A 33 -5.63 -14.62 -12.62
CA VAL A 33 -5.32 -15.53 -13.73
C VAL A 33 -4.78 -16.87 -13.19
N LEU A 34 -3.92 -16.83 -12.17
CA LEU A 34 -3.45 -18.05 -11.49
C LEU A 34 -4.60 -18.79 -10.80
N ALA A 35 -5.49 -18.09 -10.11
CA ALA A 35 -6.66 -18.70 -9.47
C ALA A 35 -7.60 -19.33 -10.50
N ALA A 36 -7.88 -18.63 -11.61
CA ALA A 36 -8.72 -19.12 -12.69
C ALA A 36 -8.13 -20.37 -13.35
N SER A 37 -6.81 -20.40 -13.61
CA SER A 37 -6.16 -21.58 -14.18
C SER A 37 -6.22 -22.80 -13.25
N LEU A 38 -6.04 -22.61 -11.94
CA LEU A 38 -6.18 -23.68 -10.94
C LEU A 38 -7.63 -24.16 -10.78
N LEU A 39 -8.61 -23.27 -10.90
CA LEU A 39 -10.04 -23.61 -10.91
C LEU A 39 -10.45 -24.40 -12.17
N LEU A 40 -9.82 -24.14 -13.32
CA LEU A 40 -10.05 -24.91 -14.55
C LEU A 40 -9.52 -26.34 -14.48
N ILE A 41 -8.46 -26.59 -13.71
CA ILE A 41 -7.88 -27.94 -13.50
C ILE A 41 -8.73 -28.76 -12.50
N LEU A 42 -9.54 -28.08 -11.68
CA LEU A 42 -10.31 -28.66 -10.58
C LEU A 42 -11.28 -29.80 -10.95
N PRO A 43 -11.96 -29.80 -12.12
CA PRO A 43 -12.81 -30.91 -12.55
C PRO A 43 -12.06 -32.23 -12.76
N GLY A 44 -10.74 -32.18 -12.98
CA GLY A 44 -9.89 -33.36 -13.17
C GLY A 44 -9.60 -34.16 -11.89
N ILE A 45 -9.92 -33.62 -10.71
CA ILE A 45 -9.61 -34.24 -9.41
C ILE A 45 -10.80 -35.09 -8.94
N ARG A 46 -10.56 -36.39 -8.74
CA ARG A 46 -11.58 -37.36 -8.29
C ARG A 46 -11.89 -37.24 -6.78
N GLY A 47 -13.17 -37.28 -6.43
CA GLY A 47 -13.66 -37.63 -5.09
C GLY A 47 -13.95 -36.47 -4.11
N LYS A 48 -14.20 -36.82 -2.84
CA LYS A 48 -14.53 -35.88 -1.73
C LYS A 48 -13.35 -34.98 -1.33
N SER A 49 -12.12 -35.35 -1.67
CA SER A 49 -10.89 -34.57 -1.39
C SER A 49 -10.80 -33.27 -2.22
N ARG A 50 -11.63 -33.12 -3.28
CA ARG A 50 -11.67 -31.92 -4.14
C ARG A 50 -11.89 -30.63 -3.34
N LEU A 51 -12.78 -30.67 -2.34
CA LEU A 51 -13.14 -29.48 -1.56
C LEU A 51 -11.98 -29.07 -0.64
N PHE A 52 -11.31 -30.05 -0.01
CA PHE A 52 -10.11 -29.80 0.80
C PHE A 52 -8.97 -29.21 -0.06
N TRP A 53 -8.75 -29.77 -1.26
CA TRP A 53 -7.71 -29.30 -2.17
C TRP A 53 -8.00 -27.88 -2.70
N LEU A 54 -9.27 -27.61 -3.03
CA LEU A 54 -9.73 -26.27 -3.43
C LEU A 54 -9.51 -25.25 -2.31
N CYS A 55 -9.95 -25.56 -1.07
CA CYS A 55 -9.75 -24.68 0.07
C CYS A 55 -8.26 -24.41 0.31
N ARG A 56 -7.41 -25.45 0.26
CA ARG A 56 -5.95 -25.31 0.42
C ARG A 56 -5.35 -24.36 -0.61
N ILE A 57 -5.72 -24.49 -1.88
CA ILE A 57 -5.21 -23.63 -2.95
C ILE A 57 -5.69 -22.20 -2.79
N ILE A 58 -6.98 -21.98 -2.54
CA ILE A 58 -7.53 -20.64 -2.38
C ILE A 58 -6.88 -19.94 -1.20
N ILE A 59 -6.72 -20.63 -0.06
CA ILE A 59 -6.07 -20.06 1.13
C ILE A 59 -4.60 -19.74 0.84
N SER A 60 -3.85 -20.67 0.22
CA SER A 60 -2.44 -20.42 -0.11
C SER A 60 -2.27 -19.24 -1.08
N LEU A 61 -3.10 -19.18 -2.12
CA LEU A 61 -3.05 -18.13 -3.14
C LEU A 61 -3.46 -16.79 -2.55
N PHE A 62 -4.46 -16.76 -1.66
CA PHE A 62 -4.84 -15.59 -0.89
C PHE A 62 -3.67 -15.06 -0.03
N ILE A 63 -2.97 -15.94 0.69
CA ILE A 63 -1.78 -15.55 1.48
C ILE A 63 -0.71 -14.94 0.56
N GLY A 64 -0.42 -15.58 -0.58
CA GLY A 64 0.54 -15.06 -1.56
C GLY A 64 0.17 -13.68 -2.10
N VAL A 65 -1.10 -13.46 -2.46
CA VAL A 65 -1.61 -12.15 -2.88
C VAL A 65 -1.37 -11.11 -1.81
N VAL A 66 -1.75 -11.43 -0.57
CA VAL A 66 -1.67 -10.48 0.53
C VAL A 66 -0.22 -10.09 0.81
N ILE A 67 0.73 -11.03 0.86
CA ILE A 67 2.15 -10.71 1.10
C ILE A 67 2.67 -9.70 0.05
N VAL A 68 2.36 -9.94 -1.23
CA VAL A 68 2.81 -9.05 -2.31
C VAL A 68 2.06 -7.71 -2.26
N ALA A 69 0.76 -7.71 -2.00
CA ALA A 69 -0.04 -6.49 -1.87
C ALA A 69 0.43 -5.62 -0.69
N LEU A 70 0.76 -6.22 0.46
CA LEU A 70 1.31 -5.52 1.62
C LEU A 70 2.67 -4.89 1.32
N ASN A 71 3.50 -5.52 0.49
CA ASN A 71 4.77 -4.94 0.11
C ASN A 71 4.60 -3.67 -0.75
N PHE A 72 3.59 -3.64 -1.63
CA PHE A 72 3.35 -2.52 -2.56
C PHE A 72 2.25 -1.54 -2.14
N THR A 73 1.59 -1.78 -1.01
CA THR A 73 0.55 -0.86 -0.50
C THR A 73 1.19 0.43 0.01
N ASN A 74 0.48 1.52 -0.23
CA ASN A 74 0.84 2.85 0.26
C ASN A 74 0.13 3.19 1.58
N ASP A 75 -0.64 2.26 2.14
CA ASP A 75 -1.53 2.47 3.28
C ASP A 75 -1.12 1.62 4.48
N TRP A 76 0.11 1.78 4.97
CA TRP A 76 0.57 1.15 6.22
C TRP A 76 0.16 1.97 7.44
N ALA A 77 0.35 3.28 7.34
CA ALA A 77 -0.15 4.24 8.30
C ALA A 77 -0.92 5.34 7.55
N GLU A 78 -1.96 5.85 8.16
CA GLU A 78 -2.88 6.79 7.53
C GLU A 78 -3.27 7.86 8.53
N ALA A 79 -3.46 9.06 8.00
CA ALA A 79 -3.82 10.20 8.78
C ALA A 79 -4.72 11.09 7.93
N LYS A 80 -5.93 11.38 8.42
CA LYS A 80 -6.94 12.13 7.67
C LYS A 80 -7.48 13.27 8.52
N MET A 81 -7.61 14.44 7.94
CA MET A 81 -8.20 15.61 8.59
C MET A 81 -8.98 16.45 7.59
N THR A 82 -10.00 17.15 8.06
CA THR A 82 -10.81 18.07 7.26
C THR A 82 -10.58 19.46 7.82
N THR A 83 -9.89 20.33 7.08
CA THR A 83 -9.57 21.66 7.61
C THR A 83 -9.58 22.74 6.53
N ASN A 84 -9.62 23.98 7.00
CA ASN A 84 -9.50 25.16 6.16
C ASN A 84 -8.01 25.52 6.01
N ALA A 85 -7.46 25.27 4.83
CA ALA A 85 -6.04 25.45 4.57
C ALA A 85 -5.79 26.53 3.50
N THR A 86 -4.65 27.21 3.59
CA THR A 86 -4.22 28.14 2.54
C THR A 86 -3.86 27.34 1.29
N TYR A 87 -4.42 27.72 0.14
CA TYR A 87 -4.35 26.87 -1.04
C TYR A 87 -3.08 27.09 -1.87
N LYS A 88 -2.82 28.34 -2.29
CA LYS A 88 -1.74 28.69 -3.23
C LYS A 88 -0.97 29.91 -2.76
N SER A 89 0.29 30.01 -3.18
CA SER A 89 1.08 31.22 -3.03
C SER A 89 0.46 32.38 -3.85
N PHE A 90 0.62 33.62 -3.39
CA PHE A 90 0.06 34.84 -4.00
C PHE A 90 -1.48 34.93 -4.03
N SER A 91 -2.19 34.04 -3.34
CA SER A 91 -3.63 34.12 -3.10
C SER A 91 -3.93 33.95 -1.62
N ASN A 92 -4.82 34.79 -1.10
CA ASN A 92 -5.33 34.68 0.28
C ASN A 92 -6.55 33.73 0.36
N ALA A 93 -6.85 32.99 -0.71
CA ALA A 93 -7.95 32.03 -0.73
C ALA A 93 -7.66 30.86 0.21
N VAL A 94 -8.60 30.62 1.12
CA VAL A 94 -8.63 29.46 2.02
C VAL A 94 -9.63 28.47 1.46
N VAL A 95 -9.22 27.22 1.32
CA VAL A 95 -10.06 26.13 0.80
C VAL A 95 -10.42 25.18 1.94
N ASN A 96 -11.68 24.75 1.96
CA ASN A 96 -12.11 23.68 2.84
C ASN A 96 -11.78 22.35 2.16
N ALA A 97 -10.80 21.62 2.68
CA ALA A 97 -10.32 20.41 2.04
C ALA A 97 -10.04 19.29 3.04
N ASP A 98 -10.30 18.08 2.57
CA ASP A 98 -9.92 16.85 3.21
C ASP A 98 -8.46 16.55 2.81
N ILE A 99 -7.58 16.55 3.80
CA ILE A 99 -6.16 16.26 3.66
C ILE A 99 -5.93 14.86 4.20
N GLY A 100 -5.36 13.98 3.37
CA GLY A 100 -5.01 12.61 3.76
C GLY A 100 -3.54 12.35 3.52
N LEU A 101 -2.82 11.92 4.55
CA LEU A 101 -1.47 11.39 4.49
C LEU A 101 -1.54 9.87 4.57
N HIS A 102 -1.02 9.21 3.55
CA HIS A 102 -0.91 7.77 3.47
C HIS A 102 0.57 7.41 3.41
N VAL A 103 1.05 6.66 4.40
CA VAL A 103 2.46 6.28 4.49
C VAL A 103 2.61 4.81 4.11
N GLY A 104 3.41 4.56 3.09
CA GLY A 104 3.78 3.23 2.62
C GLY A 104 5.24 2.87 2.91
N LEU A 105 5.61 1.64 2.55
CA LEU A 105 6.99 1.16 2.73
C LEU A 105 8.00 1.83 1.80
N TYR A 106 7.54 2.30 0.63
CA TYR A 106 8.37 2.88 -0.43
C TYR A 106 8.17 4.37 -0.64
N GLY A 107 7.22 4.99 0.04
CA GLY A 107 6.94 6.42 -0.09
C GLY A 107 5.79 6.88 0.78
N ILE A 108 5.48 8.17 0.66
CA ILE A 108 4.23 8.76 1.14
C ILE A 108 3.35 9.13 -0.04
N ASN A 109 2.05 9.10 0.18
CA ASN A 109 1.04 9.60 -0.73
C ASN A 109 0.19 10.64 0.01
N VAL A 110 0.14 11.85 -0.55
CA VAL A 110 -0.57 12.98 0.04
C VAL A 110 -1.75 13.33 -0.85
N THR A 111 -2.93 13.28 -0.25
CA THR A 111 -4.20 13.58 -0.91
C THR A 111 -4.73 14.92 -0.40
N LEU A 112 -5.24 15.73 -1.33
CA LEU A 112 -5.91 16.99 -1.03
C LEU A 112 -7.18 17.07 -1.87
N LYS A 113 -8.34 16.91 -1.22
CA LYS A 113 -9.64 16.88 -1.87
C LYS A 113 -10.52 17.99 -1.33
N GLY A 114 -11.01 18.86 -2.19
CA GLY A 114 -11.94 19.93 -1.78
C GLY A 114 -13.29 19.37 -1.33
N ASN A 115 -13.89 20.01 -0.32
CA ASN A 115 -15.27 19.78 0.12
C ASN A 115 -16.09 21.08 0.02
N PRO A 116 -16.76 21.37 -1.12
CA PRO A 116 -16.94 20.54 -2.33
C PRO A 116 -15.69 20.50 -3.24
N VAL A 117 -15.65 19.57 -4.20
CA VAL A 117 -14.46 19.34 -5.07
C VAL A 117 -14.13 20.55 -5.95
N VAL A 118 -15.14 21.29 -6.40
CA VAL A 118 -14.94 22.51 -7.19
C VAL A 118 -15.07 23.70 -6.26
N GLN A 119 -13.96 24.41 -6.02
CA GLN A 119 -13.92 25.65 -5.26
C GLN A 119 -13.12 26.68 -6.05
N PHE A 120 -13.53 27.94 -5.99
CA PHE A 120 -12.85 29.05 -6.71
C PHE A 120 -12.63 28.77 -8.21
N ASN A 121 -13.63 28.15 -8.87
CA ASN A 121 -13.56 27.71 -10.28
C ASN A 121 -12.44 26.73 -10.61
N GLU A 122 -11.87 26.05 -9.61
CA GLU A 122 -10.83 25.03 -9.78
C GLU A 122 -11.27 23.70 -9.19
N THR A 123 -10.79 22.60 -9.78
CA THR A 123 -11.05 21.24 -9.30
C THR A 123 -9.93 20.83 -8.34
N ILE A 124 -10.23 20.76 -7.05
CA ILE A 124 -9.28 20.40 -6.00
C ILE A 124 -9.38 18.89 -5.74
N ASN A 125 -8.55 18.13 -6.44
CA ASN A 125 -8.42 16.68 -6.27
C ASN A 125 -6.99 16.24 -6.60
N TYR A 126 -6.08 16.46 -5.66
CA TYR A 126 -4.67 16.11 -5.80
C TYR A 126 -4.38 14.78 -5.09
N ASN A 127 -3.48 14.01 -5.69
CA ASN A 127 -3.00 12.72 -5.20
C ASN A 127 -1.52 12.60 -5.60
N GLU A 128 -0.64 13.13 -4.76
CA GLU A 128 0.79 13.27 -5.04
C GLU A 128 1.59 12.25 -4.23
N MET A 129 2.43 11.47 -4.92
CA MET A 129 3.25 10.43 -4.31
C MET A 129 4.73 10.86 -4.30
N PHE A 130 5.36 10.79 -3.14
CA PHE A 130 6.79 11.02 -2.95
C PHE A 130 7.47 9.70 -2.56
N SER A 131 8.55 9.32 -3.23
CA SER A 131 9.21 8.02 -3.11
C SER A 131 10.52 8.06 -2.31
N TRP A 132 10.75 7.09 -1.43
CA TRP A 132 11.99 7.00 -0.62
C TRP A 132 13.23 6.58 -1.42
N HIS A 133 13.03 6.16 -2.68
CA HIS A 133 14.09 5.62 -3.53
C HIS A 133 15.02 6.74 -3.99
N ASP A 134 14.42 7.79 -4.51
CA ASP A 134 15.11 8.98 -4.97
C ASP A 134 15.47 9.89 -3.79
N THR A 135 16.27 10.91 -4.07
CA THR A 135 16.56 11.98 -3.11
C THR A 135 15.28 12.76 -2.89
N MET A 136 14.65 12.55 -1.72
CA MET A 136 13.46 13.29 -1.27
C MET A 136 13.57 14.81 -1.45
N GLU A 137 14.78 15.35 -1.37
CA GLU A 137 15.04 16.78 -1.61
C GLU A 137 14.85 17.18 -3.08
N GLU A 138 15.22 16.33 -4.04
CA GLU A 138 15.01 16.58 -5.47
C GLU A 138 13.52 16.47 -5.83
N GLU A 139 12.83 15.42 -5.38
CA GLU A 139 11.38 15.30 -5.60
C GLU A 139 10.60 16.46 -4.95
N TYR A 140 11.02 16.90 -3.76
CA TYR A 140 10.43 18.06 -3.10
C TYR A 140 10.72 19.36 -3.86
N LYS A 141 11.94 19.53 -4.40
CA LYS A 141 12.29 20.68 -5.24
C LYS A 141 11.45 20.71 -6.52
N ASP A 142 11.27 19.58 -7.18
CA ASP A 142 10.40 19.46 -8.36
C ASP A 142 8.94 19.79 -8.04
N ALA A 143 8.46 19.38 -6.85
CA ALA A 143 7.13 19.74 -6.35
C ALA A 143 6.99 21.25 -6.10
N LEU A 144 8.03 21.90 -5.59
CA LEU A 144 8.09 23.36 -5.43
C LEU A 144 8.10 24.06 -6.78
N GLU A 145 8.90 23.60 -7.75
CA GLU A 145 8.96 24.16 -9.10
C GLU A 145 7.64 24.00 -9.86
N LYS A 146 6.92 22.90 -9.64
CA LYS A 146 5.56 22.68 -10.17
C LYS A 146 4.50 23.58 -9.52
N GLY A 147 4.78 24.16 -8.35
CA GLY A 147 3.83 25.01 -7.62
C GLY A 147 2.65 24.23 -7.03
N LEU A 148 2.91 23.07 -6.41
CA LEU A 148 1.86 22.31 -5.72
C LEU A 148 1.21 23.12 -4.58
N PRO A 149 -0.04 22.80 -4.19
CA PRO A 149 -0.72 23.47 -3.08
C PRO A 149 0.08 23.45 -1.77
N ASN A 150 -0.01 24.54 -1.01
CA ASN A 150 0.74 24.70 0.25
C ASN A 150 0.59 23.52 1.23
N PRO A 151 -0.61 22.91 1.43
CA PRO A 151 -0.75 21.82 2.40
C PRO A 151 0.04 20.57 2.02
N ILE A 152 0.15 20.28 0.71
CA ILE A 152 0.94 19.15 0.20
C ILE A 152 2.43 19.41 0.42
N LEU A 153 2.89 20.62 0.08
CA LEU A 153 4.28 21.03 0.29
C LEU A 153 4.66 21.01 1.77
N TYR A 154 3.78 21.50 2.65
CA TYR A 154 4.00 21.47 4.09
C TYR A 154 4.21 20.05 4.63
N ILE A 155 3.37 19.10 4.20
CA ILE A 155 3.51 17.70 4.61
C ILE A 155 4.79 17.11 4.03
N ALA A 156 5.08 17.33 2.74
CA ALA A 156 6.30 16.84 2.10
C ALA A 156 7.57 17.37 2.79
N GLU A 157 7.58 18.65 3.19
CA GLU A 157 8.69 19.28 3.91
C GLU A 157 9.02 18.55 5.23
N LYS A 158 8.02 18.05 5.96
CA LYS A 158 8.21 17.29 7.21
C LYS A 158 8.93 15.96 7.01
N PHE A 159 8.93 15.42 5.79
CA PHE A 159 9.64 14.20 5.42
C PHE A 159 10.99 14.48 4.74
N THR A 160 11.45 15.73 4.69
CA THR A 160 12.80 16.06 4.21
C THR A 160 13.86 15.79 5.27
N LEU A 161 15.12 15.63 4.83
CA LEU A 161 16.28 15.40 5.70
C LEU A 161 16.58 16.61 6.61
N SER A 162 16.26 17.81 6.15
CA SER A 162 16.44 19.07 6.89
C SER A 162 15.37 19.31 7.95
N SER A 163 14.31 18.50 7.98
CA SER A 163 13.21 18.67 8.94
C SER A 163 13.66 18.38 10.38
N PRO A 164 13.22 19.17 11.37
CA PRO A 164 13.62 18.99 12.77
C PRO A 164 13.06 17.71 13.40
N CYS A 165 12.05 17.07 12.80
CA CYS A 165 11.50 15.82 13.33
C CYS A 165 12.31 14.58 12.91
N GLY A 166 13.06 14.63 11.81
CA GLY A 166 13.82 13.46 11.35
C GLY A 166 12.98 12.22 11.03
N LEU A 167 11.68 12.37 10.72
CA LEU A 167 10.76 11.27 10.40
C LEU A 167 11.30 10.39 9.27
N ILE A 168 11.95 11.01 8.29
CA ILE A 168 12.46 10.35 7.10
C ILE A 168 13.37 9.16 7.42
N PHE A 169 14.25 9.28 8.42
CA PHE A 169 15.15 8.19 8.76
C PHE A 169 14.38 7.01 9.34
N GLN A 170 13.47 7.27 10.28
CA GLN A 170 12.68 6.22 10.91
C GLN A 170 11.82 5.48 9.89
N TYR A 171 11.06 6.19 9.05
CA TYR A 171 10.21 5.59 8.02
C TYR A 171 11.00 4.89 6.92
N ARG A 172 12.16 5.44 6.50
CA ARG A 172 12.98 4.83 5.45
C ARG A 172 13.67 3.55 5.91
N TYR A 173 14.22 3.52 7.12
CA TYR A 173 14.89 2.31 7.62
C TYR A 173 13.88 1.20 7.94
N SER A 174 12.86 1.51 8.73
CA SER A 174 11.79 0.56 9.05
C SER A 174 11.07 0.04 7.80
N GLY A 175 10.76 0.92 6.84
CA GLY A 175 10.13 0.55 5.58
C GLY A 175 10.98 -0.42 4.75
N ARG A 176 12.30 -0.20 4.71
CA ARG A 176 13.24 -1.12 4.05
C ARG A 176 13.32 -2.48 4.75
N TYR A 177 13.37 -2.51 6.08
CA TYR A 177 13.37 -3.78 6.85
C TYR A 177 12.05 -4.53 6.71
N ALA A 178 10.92 -3.83 6.78
CA ALA A 178 9.60 -4.40 6.57
C ALA A 178 9.46 -4.97 5.15
N SER A 179 9.92 -4.24 4.13
CA SER A 179 9.92 -4.76 2.75
C SER A 179 10.83 -5.98 2.58
N ALA A 180 12.04 -5.96 3.15
CA ALA A 180 12.96 -7.10 3.07
C ALA A 180 12.39 -8.35 3.75
N THR A 181 11.72 -8.19 4.90
CA THR A 181 11.05 -9.28 5.62
C THR A 181 9.82 -9.81 4.88
N LEU A 182 9.06 -8.96 4.20
CA LEU A 182 7.94 -9.38 3.33
C LEU A 182 8.43 -10.13 2.08
N TRP A 183 9.52 -9.70 1.46
CA TRP A 183 10.12 -10.44 0.34
C TRP A 183 10.65 -11.81 0.77
N THR A 184 11.26 -11.90 1.95
CA THR A 184 11.67 -13.20 2.50
C THR A 184 10.48 -14.08 2.85
N ALA A 185 9.41 -13.52 3.42
CA ALA A 185 8.14 -14.23 3.62
C ALA A 185 7.58 -14.77 2.30
N PHE A 186 7.58 -13.97 1.23
CA PHE A 186 7.13 -14.41 -0.09
C PHE A 186 7.96 -15.58 -0.63
N CYS A 187 9.29 -15.54 -0.49
CA CYS A 187 10.16 -16.65 -0.86
C CYS A 187 9.88 -17.91 -0.02
N CYS A 188 9.68 -17.77 1.29
CA CYS A 188 9.29 -18.88 2.17
C CYS A 188 7.94 -19.49 1.79
N TRP A 189 6.95 -18.66 1.43
CA TRP A 189 5.65 -19.10 0.92
C TRP A 189 5.78 -19.86 -0.40
N MET A 190 6.58 -19.38 -1.35
CA MET A 190 6.85 -20.10 -2.61
C MET A 190 7.47 -21.46 -2.35
N LEU A 191 8.49 -21.53 -1.47
CA LEU A 191 9.12 -22.79 -1.08
C LEU A 191 8.13 -23.72 -0.40
N ALA A 192 7.30 -23.22 0.52
CA ALA A 192 6.27 -24.02 1.18
C ALA A 192 5.30 -24.66 0.18
N ASN A 193 4.85 -23.91 -0.84
CA ASN A 193 3.98 -24.43 -1.90
C ASN A 193 4.67 -25.51 -2.76
N ILE A 194 5.95 -25.33 -3.09
CA ILE A 194 6.73 -26.37 -3.79
C ILE A 194 6.84 -27.62 -2.92
N LEU A 195 7.15 -27.49 -1.63
CA LEU A 195 7.27 -28.62 -0.72
C LEU A 195 5.92 -29.34 -0.50
N PHE A 196 4.79 -28.62 -0.51
CA PHE A 196 3.45 -29.22 -0.46
C PHE A 196 3.07 -30.04 -1.70
N SER A 197 3.80 -29.88 -2.82
CA SER A 197 3.65 -30.74 -4.00
C SER A 197 4.42 -32.06 -3.89
N MET A 198 5.43 -32.10 -3.02
CA MET A 198 6.18 -33.30 -2.67
C MET A 198 5.56 -33.97 -1.42
N PRO A 199 5.80 -35.26 -1.16
CA PRO A 199 5.28 -35.96 0.02
C PRO A 199 5.93 -35.51 1.35
N VAL A 200 6.60 -34.35 1.38
CA VAL A 200 7.43 -33.86 2.49
C VAL A 200 6.66 -32.79 3.29
N ILE A 201 5.57 -33.21 3.94
CA ILE A 201 4.59 -32.31 4.57
C ILE A 201 5.15 -31.59 5.81
N LEU A 202 6.03 -32.24 6.59
CA LEU A 202 6.60 -31.67 7.83
C LEU A 202 7.41 -30.39 7.55
N TYR A 203 8.29 -30.43 6.54
CA TYR A 203 9.12 -29.29 6.16
C TYR A 203 8.30 -28.17 5.51
N ALA A 204 7.24 -28.50 4.77
CA ALA A 204 6.30 -27.50 4.26
C ALA A 204 5.63 -26.74 5.41
N GLY A 205 5.25 -27.44 6.48
CA GLY A 205 4.73 -26.85 7.72
C GLY A 205 5.73 -25.88 8.37
N TYR A 206 7.00 -26.28 8.50
CA TYR A 206 8.04 -25.38 9.04
C TYR A 206 8.23 -24.12 8.18
N MET A 207 8.23 -24.25 6.85
CA MET A 207 8.35 -23.10 5.96
C MET A 207 7.14 -22.16 6.04
N MET A 208 5.92 -22.69 6.25
CA MET A 208 4.75 -21.85 6.55
C MET A 208 4.87 -21.14 7.90
N THR A 209 5.35 -21.80 8.96
CA THR A 209 5.58 -21.11 10.24
C THR A 209 6.64 -20.00 10.10
N ALA A 210 7.67 -20.22 9.29
CA ALA A 210 8.68 -19.21 9.00
C ALA A 210 8.09 -18.02 8.24
N THR A 211 7.20 -18.28 7.27
CA THR A 211 6.47 -17.24 6.53
C THR A 211 5.69 -16.33 7.49
N ALA A 212 4.90 -16.94 8.38
CA ALA A 212 4.14 -16.20 9.39
C ALA A 212 5.07 -15.36 10.29
N ALA A 213 6.18 -15.96 10.75
CA ALA A 213 7.15 -15.26 11.59
C ALA A 213 7.76 -14.04 10.89
N PHE A 214 8.10 -14.13 9.60
CA PHE A 214 8.59 -12.99 8.84
C PHE A 214 7.53 -11.90 8.64
N ILE A 215 6.26 -12.26 8.46
CA ILE A 215 5.16 -11.27 8.44
C ILE A 215 5.06 -10.57 9.80
N PHE A 216 5.14 -11.28 10.92
CA PHE A 216 5.17 -10.67 12.25
C PHE A 216 6.38 -9.77 12.47
N PHE A 217 7.57 -10.16 12.00
CA PHE A 217 8.75 -9.31 12.07
C PHE A 217 8.60 -8.04 11.23
N SER A 218 7.95 -8.12 10.07
CA SER A 218 7.66 -6.92 9.25
C SER A 218 6.78 -5.93 10.02
N MET A 219 5.70 -6.41 10.67
CA MET A 219 4.82 -5.57 11.49
C MET A 219 5.53 -5.00 12.71
N ALA A 220 6.33 -5.82 13.41
CA ALA A 220 7.13 -5.37 14.55
C ALA A 220 8.09 -4.27 14.12
N SER A 221 8.79 -4.43 12.99
CA SER A 221 9.71 -3.43 12.45
C SER A 221 9.03 -2.13 12.03
N PHE A 222 7.75 -2.16 11.66
CA PHE A 222 6.98 -0.95 11.37
C PHE A 222 6.44 -0.30 12.65
N SER A 223 6.05 -1.11 13.64
CA SER A 223 5.53 -0.60 14.93
C SER A 223 6.56 0.19 15.74
N THR A 224 7.86 -0.07 15.55
CA THR A 224 8.92 0.70 16.22
C THR A 224 8.90 2.18 15.83
N ILE A 225 8.35 2.53 14.65
CA ILE A 225 8.20 3.90 14.17
C ILE A 225 7.22 4.69 15.06
N MET A 226 6.10 4.07 15.42
CA MET A 226 5.05 4.71 16.22
C MET A 226 5.48 4.96 17.67
N ASN A 227 6.48 4.22 18.15
CA ASN A 227 7.01 4.37 19.50
C ASN A 227 8.02 5.54 19.62
N ALA A 228 8.45 6.14 18.49
CA ALA A 228 9.25 7.35 18.48
C ALA A 228 8.36 8.60 18.68
N PRO A 229 8.88 9.70 19.26
CA PRO A 229 8.09 10.91 19.46
C PRO A 229 7.54 11.42 18.12
N GLN A 230 6.21 11.40 18.00
CA GLN A 230 5.51 11.80 16.78
C GLN A 230 5.60 13.32 16.60
N CYS A 231 5.92 13.79 15.39
CA CYS A 231 5.71 15.20 15.07
C CYS A 231 4.24 15.45 14.83
N VAL A 232 3.72 16.45 15.54
CA VAL A 232 2.37 16.94 15.34
C VAL A 232 2.33 17.72 14.03
N PHE A 233 1.45 17.30 13.12
CA PHE A 233 1.18 18.05 11.89
C PHE A 233 0.05 19.05 12.20
N ALA A 234 0.37 20.34 12.19
CA ALA A 234 -0.61 21.40 12.42
C ALA A 234 -0.86 22.16 11.11
N ILE A 235 -2.09 22.09 10.60
CA ILE A 235 -2.53 22.81 9.40
C ILE A 235 -3.75 23.64 9.80
N GLY A 236 -3.60 24.96 9.74
CA GLY A 236 -4.65 25.86 10.22
C GLY A 236 -4.84 25.77 11.73
N THR A 237 -6.07 25.49 12.18
CA THR A 237 -6.42 25.32 13.60
C THR A 237 -6.35 23.89 14.07
N ASP A 238 -6.23 22.94 13.14
CA ASP A 238 -6.37 21.52 13.43
C ASP A 238 -5.01 20.83 13.34
N SER A 239 -4.82 19.85 14.22
CA SER A 239 -3.66 18.98 14.21
C SER A 239 -4.08 17.52 14.05
N PHE A 240 -3.27 16.74 13.35
CA PHE A 240 -3.52 15.32 13.18
C PHE A 240 -2.28 14.49 13.52
N GLU A 241 -2.56 13.30 14.05
CA GLU A 241 -1.58 12.27 14.36
C GLU A 241 -1.74 11.10 13.38
N ILE A 242 -0.67 10.34 13.18
CA ILE A 242 -0.66 9.22 12.26
C ILE A 242 -1.20 7.98 12.99
N GLU A 243 -2.18 7.31 12.40
CA GLU A 243 -2.76 6.08 12.93
C GLU A 243 -2.41 4.87 12.04
N TYR A 244 -2.54 3.65 12.58
CA TYR A 244 -2.37 2.43 11.79
C TYR A 244 -3.52 2.26 10.80
N SER A 245 -3.21 2.06 9.53
CA SER A 245 -4.23 1.88 8.49
C SER A 245 -4.70 0.42 8.39
N HIS A 246 -5.73 0.19 7.57
CA HIS A 246 -6.35 -1.11 7.34
C HIS A 246 -5.36 -2.18 6.85
N SER A 247 -4.32 -1.81 6.09
CA SER A 247 -3.32 -2.79 5.61
C SER A 247 -2.53 -3.41 6.77
N PHE A 248 -2.26 -2.66 7.84
CA PHE A 248 -1.58 -3.17 9.03
C PHE A 248 -2.43 -4.24 9.73
N TRP A 249 -3.73 -3.99 9.89
CA TRP A 249 -4.68 -4.95 10.45
C TRP A 249 -4.86 -6.19 9.55
N LEU A 250 -4.82 -5.99 8.23
CA LEU A 250 -4.86 -7.08 7.27
C LEU A 250 -3.61 -7.97 7.38
N ALA A 251 -2.42 -7.39 7.52
CA ALA A 251 -1.20 -8.14 7.77
C ALA A 251 -1.30 -8.98 9.06
N LEU A 252 -1.82 -8.38 10.14
CA LEU A 252 -2.03 -9.07 11.42
C LEU A 252 -3.02 -10.23 11.29
N ALA A 253 -4.12 -10.02 10.57
CA ALA A 253 -5.11 -11.05 10.31
C ALA A 253 -4.50 -12.22 9.51
N THR A 254 -3.67 -11.94 8.50
CA THR A 254 -3.00 -12.99 7.71
C THR A 254 -1.97 -13.79 8.48
N GLY A 255 -1.15 -13.15 9.33
CA GLY A 255 -0.20 -13.86 10.18
C GLY A 255 -0.90 -14.80 11.18
N ASN A 256 -2.04 -14.36 11.74
CA ASN A 256 -2.88 -15.21 12.59
C ASN A 256 -3.55 -16.35 11.80
N GLY A 257 -3.98 -16.08 10.57
CA GLY A 257 -4.57 -17.07 9.66
C GLY A 257 -3.62 -18.22 9.33
N GLU A 258 -2.34 -17.94 9.05
CA GLU A 258 -1.32 -18.98 8.84
C GLU A 258 -1.13 -19.84 10.09
N LYS A 259 -1.06 -19.24 11.27
CA LYS A 259 -0.93 -19.97 12.54
C LYS A 259 -2.10 -20.95 12.77
N LEU A 260 -3.32 -20.52 12.46
CA LEU A 260 -4.53 -21.33 12.55
C LEU A 260 -4.54 -22.46 11.50
N HIS A 261 -4.15 -22.18 10.26
CA HIS A 261 -4.08 -23.20 9.20
C HIS A 261 -3.06 -24.28 9.55
N ILE A 262 -1.89 -23.90 10.07
CA ILE A 262 -0.86 -24.83 10.54
C ILE A 262 -1.42 -25.68 11.68
N HIS A 263 -2.08 -25.07 12.68
CA HIS A 263 -2.66 -25.84 13.78
C HIS A 263 -3.70 -26.87 13.27
N SER A 264 -4.55 -26.50 12.32
CA SER A 264 -5.52 -27.43 11.71
C SER A 264 -4.88 -28.54 10.86
N MET A 265 -3.68 -28.31 10.32
CA MET A 265 -2.97 -29.28 9.49
C MET A 265 -2.16 -30.30 10.31
N TRP A 266 -1.75 -29.92 11.53
CA TRP A 266 -1.07 -30.81 12.48
C TRP A 266 -2.03 -31.47 13.48
N PHE A 267 -3.19 -30.87 13.76
CA PHE A 267 -4.19 -31.34 14.72
C PHE A 267 -5.57 -31.60 14.10
N GLY A 268 -5.68 -31.68 12.77
CA GLY A 268 -6.88 -32.18 12.10
C GLY A 268 -7.12 -33.65 12.46
N PRO A 269 -8.39 -34.08 12.55
CA PRO A 269 -8.84 -35.27 13.28
C PRO A 269 -8.20 -36.59 12.83
#